data_AF-A0AA91V9U1-F1
#
_entry.id   AF-A0AA91V9U1-F1
#
_cell.length_a   1.000
_cell.length_b   1.000
_cell.length_c   1.000
_cell.angle_alpha   90.00
_cell.angle_beta   90.00
_cell.angle_gamma   90.00
#
_symmetry.space_group_name_H-M   'P 1'
#
loop_
_entity.id
_entity.type
_entity.pdbx_description
1 polymer ?
#
loop_
_entity_poly.entity_id
_entity_poly.type
_entity_poly.pdbx_seq_one_letter_code
_entity_poly.pdbx_strand_id
1 'polypeptide(L)'
;MKHPIHVTSEIGELQTVLLKRPGKEVENLTPDYLQQLLFDDIPYLPIIQKEHDYFAQTLRNRGVEVLYLEKLAAEALVDKKLREEFVDRILKEGQADVNVAHQTLKEYLLSFSNEELIQKIMGGVRKNEIETSKKTHLYELMEDHYPFYLDPMPNLYFTRDPAASIGDGLTINRMREPARRRESLFMEYIIKHHPRFANHNVPVWLDRDYKFPIEGGDELILNEETIAIGVSARTSAKAIERLAKNLFSRQNKIKKVLAIEIPKCRAFMHLDTVFTMVDYDKFTIHPAIQGPKGNMNIYILEKGKDEETLKITHRTSLMEALKEVLGLSELVLIPCGGGDVIASAREQWNDGSNTLAIAPGVVVTYDRNYVSNALLREHGIEVIEVLSSELSRGRGGPRCMSMPIVRKDI
;
A
#
# COMPACT_ATOMS: atom_id res chain seq x y z
N MET A 1 -23.64 -2.10 8.41
CA MET A 1 -22.42 -1.91 9.25
C MET A 1 -22.47 -0.53 9.87
N LYS A 2 -22.02 -0.36 11.12
CA LYS A 2 -21.97 0.95 11.80
C LYS A 2 -20.87 1.85 11.23
N HIS A 3 -19.74 1.26 10.84
CA HIS A 3 -18.61 1.92 10.16
C HIS A 3 -18.18 1.07 8.95
N PRO A 4 -17.98 1.66 7.76
CA PRO A 4 -17.58 0.93 6.56
C PRO A 4 -16.08 0.63 6.50
N ILE A 5 -15.29 1.25 7.38
CA ILE A 5 -13.89 0.95 7.67
C ILE A 5 -13.79 0.66 9.17
N HIS A 6 -13.05 -0.38 9.54
CA HIS A 6 -12.78 -0.73 10.93
C HIS A 6 -11.54 -1.63 11.04
N VAL A 7 -10.36 -1.05 11.31
CA VAL A 7 -9.09 -1.77 11.41
C VAL A 7 -8.35 -1.36 12.69
N THR A 8 -8.42 -2.21 13.70
CA THR A 8 -7.84 -2.01 15.04
C THR A 8 -6.65 -2.93 15.33
N SER A 9 -6.25 -3.79 14.38
CA SER A 9 -5.07 -4.66 14.50
C SER A 9 -4.54 -5.10 13.13
N GLU A 10 -3.32 -5.64 13.07
CA GLU A 10 -2.77 -6.30 11.88
C GLU A 10 -3.26 -7.74 11.75
N ILE A 11 -3.65 -8.37 12.85
CA ILE A 11 -3.87 -9.82 12.95
C ILE A 11 -5.34 -10.22 13.17
N GLY A 12 -6.22 -9.28 13.54
CA GLY A 12 -7.65 -9.56 13.73
C GLY A 12 -8.27 -10.20 12.50
N GLU A 13 -9.24 -11.09 12.71
CA GLU A 13 -9.87 -11.86 11.62
C GLU A 13 -10.33 -10.92 10.51
N LEU A 14 -9.75 -11.07 9.33
CA LEU A 14 -10.00 -10.22 8.17
C LEU A 14 -11.42 -10.48 7.66
N GLN A 15 -12.22 -9.42 7.55
CA GLN A 15 -13.61 -9.51 7.07
C GLN A 15 -13.76 -8.92 5.68
N THR A 16 -13.13 -7.77 5.42
CA THR A 16 -13.17 -7.09 4.12
C THR A 16 -11.79 -6.59 3.75
N VAL A 17 -11.38 -6.77 2.50
CA VAL A 17 -10.09 -6.34 1.96
C VAL A 17 -10.25 -5.69 0.60
N LEU A 18 -9.48 -4.64 0.35
CA LEU A 18 -9.35 -4.00 -0.96
C LEU A 18 -8.11 -4.53 -1.69
N LEU A 19 -8.33 -5.07 -2.88
CA LEU A 19 -7.30 -5.47 -3.85
C LEU A 19 -7.45 -4.63 -5.12
N LYS A 20 -6.51 -4.79 -6.06
CA LYS A 20 -6.64 -4.29 -7.42
C LYS A 20 -6.10 -5.34 -8.37
N ARG A 21 -6.92 -5.80 -9.31
CA ARG A 21 -6.50 -6.85 -10.25
C ARG A 21 -5.55 -6.29 -11.31
N PRO A 22 -4.37 -6.89 -11.55
CA PRO A 22 -3.46 -6.44 -12.61
C PRO A 22 -4.14 -6.37 -13.99
N GLY A 23 -3.93 -5.26 -14.68
CA GLY A 23 -4.52 -4.90 -15.97
C GLY A 23 -3.47 -4.39 -16.97
N LYS A 24 -3.91 -3.60 -17.96
CA LYS A 24 -3.10 -3.16 -19.11
C LYS A 24 -1.91 -2.28 -18.72
N GLU A 25 -1.92 -1.68 -17.54
CA GLU A 25 -0.78 -0.94 -16.99
C GLU A 25 0.48 -1.79 -16.89
N VAL A 26 0.35 -3.11 -16.70
CA VAL A 26 1.47 -4.06 -16.69
C VAL A 26 2.02 -4.29 -18.10
N GLU A 27 1.16 -4.33 -19.12
CA GLU A 27 1.56 -4.45 -20.54
C GLU A 27 2.22 -3.17 -21.10
N ASN A 28 2.10 -2.06 -20.36
CA ASN A 28 2.72 -0.79 -20.69
C ASN A 28 4.09 -0.59 -20.05
N LEU A 29 4.60 -1.58 -19.34
CA LEU A 29 5.99 -1.62 -18.90
C LEU A 29 6.90 -1.96 -20.09
N THR A 30 7.92 -1.15 -20.30
CA THR A 30 9.00 -1.42 -21.26
C THR A 30 10.35 -1.33 -20.56
N PRO A 31 11.41 -1.99 -21.09
CA PRO A 31 12.72 -2.01 -20.45
C PRO A 31 13.28 -0.61 -20.17
N ASP A 32 13.06 0.34 -21.09
CA ASP A 32 13.56 1.71 -21.00
C ASP A 32 12.94 2.52 -19.85
N TYR A 33 11.73 2.15 -19.38
CA TYR A 33 10.97 2.89 -18.36
C TYR A 33 10.75 2.12 -17.05
N LEU A 34 11.24 0.87 -16.94
CA LEU A 34 11.05 0.01 -15.75
C LEU A 34 11.48 0.69 -14.45
N GLN A 35 12.66 1.31 -14.42
CA GLN A 35 13.18 1.95 -13.21
C GLN A 35 12.34 3.17 -12.80
N GLN A 36 11.91 3.99 -13.76
CA GLN A 36 11.05 5.14 -13.51
C GLN A 36 9.69 4.74 -12.96
N LEU A 37 9.16 3.61 -13.44
CA LEU A 37 7.87 3.05 -13.04
C LEU A 37 7.98 2.10 -11.84
N LEU A 38 9.15 2.03 -11.19
CA LEU A 38 9.38 1.25 -9.96
C LEU A 38 9.10 -0.26 -10.12
N PHE A 39 9.42 -0.83 -11.28
CA PHE A 39 9.43 -2.28 -11.50
C PHE A 39 10.85 -2.79 -11.70
N ASP A 40 11.04 -4.08 -11.50
CA ASP A 40 12.32 -4.76 -11.68
C ASP A 40 12.35 -5.71 -12.86
N ASP A 41 11.18 -6.15 -13.29
CA ASP A 41 11.02 -6.95 -14.50
C ASP A 41 9.60 -6.75 -15.06
N ILE A 42 9.38 -7.16 -16.30
CA ILE A 42 8.09 -7.05 -17.00
C ILE A 42 7.28 -8.33 -16.74
N PRO A 43 6.16 -8.26 -15.99
CA PRO A 43 5.34 -9.42 -15.74
C PRO A 43 4.55 -9.86 -16.98
N TYR A 44 4.25 -11.16 -17.07
CA TYR A 44 3.38 -11.70 -18.11
C TYR A 44 1.91 -11.60 -17.68
N LEU A 45 1.17 -10.64 -18.27
CA LEU A 45 -0.18 -10.25 -17.82
C LEU A 45 -1.16 -11.43 -17.60
N PRO A 46 -1.31 -12.41 -18.51
CA PRO A 46 -2.22 -13.53 -18.32
C PRO A 46 -1.88 -14.40 -17.10
N ILE A 47 -0.61 -14.50 -16.72
CA ILE A 47 -0.18 -15.32 -15.58
C ILE A 47 -0.28 -14.54 -14.28
N ILE A 48 0.19 -13.28 -14.22
CA ILE A 48 0.03 -12.44 -13.02
C ILE A 48 -1.45 -12.28 -12.64
N GLN A 49 -2.34 -12.23 -13.62
CA GLN A 49 -3.79 -12.25 -13.39
C GLN A 49 -4.28 -13.55 -12.76
N LYS A 50 -3.84 -14.72 -13.25
CA LYS A 50 -4.20 -16.02 -12.66
C LYS A 50 -3.69 -16.15 -11.23
N GLU A 51 -2.47 -15.70 -10.97
CA GLU A 51 -1.89 -15.70 -9.62
C GLU A 51 -2.68 -14.77 -8.69
N HIS A 52 -3.01 -13.56 -9.13
CA HIS A 52 -3.81 -12.62 -8.35
C HIS A 52 -5.24 -13.14 -8.11
N ASP A 53 -5.86 -13.77 -9.11
CA ASP A 53 -7.19 -14.38 -8.99
C ASP A 53 -7.16 -15.54 -8.00
N TYR A 54 -6.10 -16.36 -8.00
CA TYR A 54 -5.87 -17.39 -7.00
C TYR A 54 -5.73 -16.80 -5.59
N PHE A 55 -4.93 -15.75 -5.41
CA PHE A 55 -4.80 -15.03 -4.14
C PHE A 55 -6.16 -14.50 -3.64
N ALA A 56 -6.92 -13.81 -4.49
CA ALA A 56 -8.25 -13.32 -4.16
C ALA A 56 -9.20 -14.46 -3.77
N GLN A 57 -9.15 -15.60 -4.48
CA GLN A 57 -9.98 -16.76 -4.15
C GLN A 57 -9.58 -17.40 -2.83
N THR A 58 -8.29 -17.46 -2.50
CA THR A 58 -7.79 -17.91 -1.20
C THR A 58 -8.40 -17.11 -0.04
N LEU A 59 -8.50 -15.78 -0.19
CA LEU A 59 -9.16 -14.93 0.80
C LEU A 59 -10.67 -15.20 0.87
N ARG A 60 -11.35 -15.32 -0.27
CA ARG A 60 -12.79 -15.65 -0.31
C ARG A 60 -13.12 -17.00 0.32
N ASN A 61 -12.26 -18.00 0.14
CA ASN A 61 -12.41 -19.32 0.75
C ASN A 61 -12.35 -19.27 2.29
N ARG A 62 -11.77 -18.20 2.86
CA ARG A 62 -11.74 -17.90 4.30
C ARG A 62 -12.87 -16.97 4.74
N GLY A 63 -13.85 -16.71 3.88
CA GLY A 63 -15.00 -15.85 4.18
C GLY A 63 -14.72 -14.35 4.06
N VAL A 64 -13.55 -13.95 3.56
CA VAL A 64 -13.20 -12.54 3.38
C VAL A 64 -13.95 -11.96 2.16
N GLU A 65 -14.62 -10.82 2.35
CA GLU A 65 -15.13 -10.00 1.26
C GLU A 65 -13.99 -9.29 0.52
N VAL A 66 -13.83 -9.59 -0.77
CA VAL A 66 -12.80 -8.98 -1.62
C VAL A 66 -13.39 -7.88 -2.48
N LEU A 67 -12.99 -6.65 -2.23
CA LEU A 67 -13.29 -5.46 -3.02
C LEU A 67 -12.18 -5.18 -4.04
N TYR A 68 -12.54 -4.50 -5.14
CA TYR A 68 -11.59 -4.13 -6.19
C TYR A 68 -11.55 -2.62 -6.38
N LEU A 69 -10.34 -2.04 -6.36
CA LEU A 69 -10.09 -0.61 -6.49
C LEU A 69 -10.73 -0.03 -7.76
N GLU A 70 -10.55 -0.71 -8.89
CA GLU A 70 -11.06 -0.31 -10.19
C GLU A 70 -12.59 -0.23 -10.23
N LYS A 71 -13.27 -1.14 -9.51
CA LYS A 71 -14.74 -1.18 -9.45
C LYS A 71 -15.27 -0.07 -8.55
N LEU A 72 -14.71 0.04 -7.34
CA LEU A 72 -15.08 1.10 -6.40
C LEU A 72 -14.81 2.49 -7.01
N ALA A 73 -13.71 2.67 -7.74
CA ALA A 73 -13.41 3.93 -8.41
C ALA A 73 -14.44 4.26 -9.50
N ALA A 74 -14.86 3.27 -10.31
CA ALA A 74 -15.87 3.46 -11.34
C ALA A 74 -17.26 3.78 -10.73
N GLU A 75 -17.62 3.08 -9.65
CA GLU A 75 -18.86 3.29 -8.88
C GLU A 75 -18.88 4.62 -8.13
N ALA A 76 -17.72 5.19 -7.80
CA ALA A 76 -17.61 6.51 -7.16
C ALA A 76 -17.92 7.68 -8.11
N LEU A 77 -17.85 7.47 -9.43
CA LEU A 77 -18.15 8.48 -10.44
C LEU A 77 -19.67 8.55 -10.71
N VAL A 78 -20.41 9.02 -9.70
CA VAL A 78 -21.88 8.95 -9.63
C VAL A 78 -22.62 9.86 -10.61
N ASP A 79 -21.97 10.91 -11.11
CA ASP A 79 -22.57 11.83 -12.07
C ASP A 79 -21.54 12.37 -13.09
N LYS A 80 -22.05 12.99 -14.15
CA LYS A 80 -21.24 13.49 -15.27
C LYS A 80 -20.25 14.58 -14.83
N LYS A 81 -20.65 15.46 -13.91
CA LYS A 81 -19.79 16.57 -13.45
C LYS A 81 -18.61 16.02 -12.67
N LEU A 82 -18.87 15.11 -11.71
CA LEU A 82 -17.81 14.48 -10.92
C LEU A 82 -16.85 13.67 -11.79
N ARG A 83 -17.40 12.97 -12.81
CA ARG A 83 -16.61 12.26 -13.81
C ARG A 83 -15.67 13.20 -14.57
N GLU A 84 -16.15 14.35 -15.03
CA GLU A 84 -15.33 15.35 -15.72
C GLU A 84 -14.25 15.93 -14.80
N GLU A 85 -14.60 16.28 -13.55
CA GLU A 85 -13.66 16.79 -12.54
C GLU A 85 -12.55 15.77 -12.21
N PHE A 86 -12.90 14.47 -12.14
CA PHE A 86 -11.94 13.39 -11.94
C PHE A 86 -10.92 13.31 -13.08
N VAL A 87 -11.39 13.35 -14.32
CA VAL A 87 -10.51 13.31 -15.51
C VAL A 87 -9.59 14.53 -15.51
N ASP A 88 -10.11 15.73 -15.26
CA ASP A 88 -9.30 16.95 -15.20
C ASP A 88 -8.18 16.85 -14.15
N ARG A 89 -8.49 16.34 -12.95
CA ARG A 89 -7.46 16.13 -11.91
C ARG A 89 -6.42 15.09 -12.30
N ILE A 90 -6.83 13.98 -12.90
CA ILE A 90 -5.90 12.95 -13.37
C ILE A 90 -4.95 13.50 -14.43
N LEU A 91 -5.47 14.25 -15.40
CA LEU A 91 -4.67 14.83 -16.48
C LEU A 91 -3.68 15.87 -15.95
N LYS A 92 -4.13 16.73 -15.03
CA LYS A 92 -3.29 17.70 -14.35
C LYS A 92 -2.14 17.05 -13.59
N GLU A 93 -2.43 16.02 -12.81
CA GLU A 93 -1.40 15.31 -12.04
C GLU A 93 -0.49 14.43 -12.90
N GLY A 94 -1.00 13.96 -14.05
CA GLY A 94 -0.22 13.30 -15.09
C GLY A 94 0.67 14.23 -15.92
N GLN A 95 0.66 15.54 -15.62
CA GLN A 95 1.36 16.58 -16.39
C GLN A 95 0.94 16.62 -17.87
N ALA A 96 -0.27 16.14 -18.19
CA ALA A 96 -0.84 16.24 -19.53
C ALA A 96 -1.22 17.68 -19.89
N ASP A 97 -1.34 18.58 -18.89
CA ASP A 97 -1.68 20.00 -19.06
C ASP A 97 -0.60 20.83 -19.76
N VAL A 98 0.63 20.34 -19.84
CA VAL A 98 1.72 21.02 -20.56
C VAL A 98 1.50 20.99 -22.09
N ASN A 99 0.53 20.19 -22.52
CA ASN A 99 0.30 19.79 -23.89
C ASN A 99 -1.15 20.14 -24.25
N VAL A 100 -1.38 20.95 -25.31
CA VAL A 100 -2.74 21.25 -25.81
C VAL A 100 -3.48 19.99 -26.31
N ALA A 101 -2.83 18.82 -26.28
CA ALA A 101 -3.48 17.50 -26.29
C ALA A 101 -4.43 17.25 -25.11
N HIS A 102 -4.43 18.07 -24.05
CA HIS A 102 -5.30 17.91 -22.89
C HIS A 102 -6.77 17.76 -23.29
N GLN A 103 -7.29 18.62 -24.18
CA GLN A 103 -8.70 18.56 -24.59
C GLN A 103 -9.01 17.30 -25.40
N THR A 104 -8.17 16.96 -26.39
CA THR A 104 -8.32 15.73 -27.20
C THR A 104 -8.25 14.48 -26.32
N LEU A 105 -7.32 14.46 -25.37
CA LEU A 105 -7.13 13.38 -24.41
C LEU A 105 -8.32 13.27 -23.45
N LYS A 106 -8.83 14.40 -22.95
CA LYS A 106 -10.05 14.46 -22.12
C LYS A 106 -11.25 13.91 -22.88
N GLU A 107 -11.48 14.35 -24.12
CA GLU A 107 -12.56 13.86 -24.97
C GLU A 107 -12.43 12.36 -25.25
N TYR A 108 -11.21 11.89 -25.55
CA TYR A 108 -10.91 10.47 -25.71
C TYR A 108 -11.30 9.67 -24.46
N LEU A 109 -10.85 10.11 -23.28
CA LEU A 109 -11.16 9.45 -22.01
C LEU A 109 -12.67 9.50 -21.68
N LEU A 110 -13.33 10.64 -21.91
CA LEU A 110 -14.76 10.80 -21.64
C LEU A 110 -15.66 10.01 -22.61
N SER A 111 -15.11 9.47 -23.71
CA SER A 111 -15.86 8.62 -24.64
C SER A 111 -16.16 7.21 -24.11
N PHE A 112 -15.43 6.75 -23.08
CA PHE A 112 -15.57 5.41 -22.51
C PHE A 112 -16.74 5.29 -21.51
N SER A 113 -17.13 4.07 -21.11
CA SER A 113 -17.92 3.88 -19.87
C SER A 113 -17.06 4.19 -18.62
N ASN A 114 -17.65 4.27 -17.42
CA ASN A 114 -16.88 4.54 -16.19
C ASN A 114 -15.84 3.44 -15.90
N GLU A 115 -16.20 2.17 -16.10
CA GLU A 115 -15.29 1.04 -15.89
C GLU A 115 -14.12 1.10 -16.87
N GLU A 116 -14.42 1.26 -18.16
CA GLU A 116 -13.40 1.39 -19.20
C GLU A 116 -12.52 2.63 -19.02
N LEU A 117 -13.11 3.76 -18.58
CA LEU A 117 -12.39 4.99 -18.26
C LEU A 117 -11.35 4.75 -17.16
N ILE A 118 -11.76 4.12 -16.04
CA ILE A 118 -10.84 3.83 -14.93
C ILE A 118 -9.74 2.88 -15.39
N GLN A 119 -10.08 1.79 -16.07
CA GLN A 119 -9.10 0.85 -16.62
C GLN A 119 -8.14 1.55 -17.59
N LYS A 120 -8.64 2.46 -18.42
CA LYS A 120 -7.83 3.21 -19.39
C LYS A 120 -6.89 4.20 -18.70
N ILE A 121 -7.35 4.90 -17.67
CA ILE A 121 -6.52 5.81 -16.88
C ILE A 121 -5.44 5.04 -16.12
N MET A 122 -5.79 3.93 -15.48
CA MET A 122 -4.84 3.05 -14.78
C MET A 122 -3.79 2.51 -15.75
N GLY A 123 -4.25 2.04 -16.91
CA GLY A 123 -3.44 1.55 -18.01
C GLY A 123 -2.56 2.62 -18.67
N GLY A 124 -2.89 3.90 -18.56
CA GLY A 124 -2.25 4.95 -19.35
C GLY A 124 -2.75 5.00 -20.80
N VAL A 125 -2.36 6.06 -21.51
CA VAL A 125 -2.79 6.35 -22.88
C VAL A 125 -1.56 6.50 -23.77
N ARG A 126 -1.41 5.60 -24.74
CA ARG A 126 -0.32 5.66 -25.73
C ARG A 126 -0.64 6.69 -26.82
N LYS A 127 0.39 7.28 -27.42
CA LYS A 127 0.26 8.29 -28.48
C LYS A 127 -0.33 7.77 -29.79
N ASN A 128 -0.25 6.46 -30.02
CA ASN A 128 -0.79 5.82 -31.23
C ASN A 128 -2.28 5.43 -31.11
N GLU A 129 -2.89 5.58 -29.93
CA GLU A 129 -4.32 5.33 -29.73
C GLU A 129 -5.19 6.50 -30.17
N ILE A 130 -4.61 7.71 -30.25
CA ILE A 130 -5.28 8.91 -30.76
C ILE A 130 -4.91 9.08 -32.23
N GLU A 131 -5.93 9.13 -33.08
CA GLU A 131 -5.79 9.28 -34.53
C GLU A 131 -4.97 10.50 -34.91
N THR A 132 -4.07 10.36 -35.89
CA THR A 132 -3.19 11.44 -36.35
C THR A 132 -3.96 12.66 -36.84
N SER A 133 -5.14 12.47 -37.44
CA SER A 133 -6.03 13.56 -37.88
C SER A 133 -6.52 14.47 -36.75
N LYS A 134 -6.50 13.99 -35.49
CA LYS A 134 -6.88 14.74 -34.30
C LYS A 134 -5.68 15.39 -33.60
N LYS A 135 -4.45 15.09 -34.05
CA LYS A 135 -3.22 15.69 -33.52
C LYS A 135 -3.03 17.06 -34.13
N THR A 136 -2.83 18.06 -33.29
CA THR A 136 -2.76 19.47 -33.72
C THR A 136 -1.46 20.14 -33.35
N HIS A 137 -0.59 19.48 -32.57
CA HIS A 137 0.66 20.05 -32.08
C HIS A 137 1.89 19.35 -32.63
N LEU A 138 2.96 20.13 -32.81
CA LEU A 138 4.22 19.65 -33.37
C LEU A 138 4.81 18.48 -32.56
N TYR A 139 4.80 18.53 -31.22
CA TYR A 139 5.34 17.43 -30.39
C TYR A 139 4.56 16.10 -30.51
N GLU A 140 3.30 16.15 -30.95
CA GLU A 140 2.49 14.94 -31.23
C GLU A 140 2.82 14.32 -32.59
N LEU A 141 3.32 15.15 -33.51
CA LEU A 141 3.68 14.81 -34.89
C LEU A 141 5.17 14.50 -35.06
N MET A 142 6.02 15.02 -34.17
CA MET A 142 7.42 14.66 -34.10
C MET A 142 7.56 13.19 -33.71
N GLU A 143 8.62 12.55 -34.21
CA GLU A 143 9.11 11.27 -33.67
C GLU A 143 9.68 11.51 -32.26
N ASP A 144 8.79 11.84 -31.32
CA ASP A 144 9.13 11.84 -29.92
C ASP A 144 9.25 10.39 -29.45
N HIS A 145 10.41 10.05 -28.90
CA HIS A 145 10.69 8.69 -28.43
C HIS A 145 9.80 8.27 -27.27
N TYR A 146 9.13 9.21 -26.57
CA TYR A 146 8.25 8.88 -25.46
C TYR A 146 6.84 8.44 -25.94
N PRO A 147 6.37 7.22 -25.63
CA PRO A 147 5.18 6.65 -26.27
C PRO A 147 3.84 7.01 -25.59
N PHE A 148 3.84 7.72 -24.46
CA PHE A 148 2.63 7.98 -23.67
C PHE A 148 2.21 9.45 -23.67
N TYR A 149 0.90 9.68 -23.72
CA TYR A 149 0.26 10.93 -23.30
C TYR A 149 -0.04 10.93 -21.80
N LEU A 150 -0.33 9.74 -21.26
CA LEU A 150 -0.59 9.54 -19.84
C LEU A 150 0.09 8.24 -19.42
N ASP A 151 1.00 8.33 -18.46
CA ASP A 151 1.77 7.17 -18.00
C ASP A 151 0.88 6.12 -17.34
N PRO A 152 1.19 4.81 -17.51
CA PRO A 152 0.57 3.74 -16.75
C PRO A 152 0.91 3.85 -15.25
N MET A 153 0.06 3.26 -14.40
CA MET A 153 0.30 3.14 -12.96
C MET A 153 0.43 1.66 -12.55
N PRO A 154 1.56 1.01 -12.88
CA PRO A 154 1.68 -0.44 -12.77
C PRO A 154 1.71 -0.92 -11.30
N ASN A 155 2.11 -0.08 -10.34
CA ASN A 155 2.13 -0.42 -8.92
C ASN A 155 0.75 -0.47 -8.27
N LEU A 156 -0.34 -0.13 -8.97
CA LEU A 156 -1.69 -0.07 -8.40
C LEU A 156 -2.19 -1.39 -7.80
N TYR A 157 -1.60 -2.53 -8.14
CA TYR A 157 -1.98 -3.80 -7.49
C TYR A 157 -1.39 -3.95 -6.08
N PHE A 158 -0.45 -3.08 -5.71
CA PHE A 158 -0.02 -2.86 -4.33
C PHE A 158 -0.92 -1.82 -3.66
N THR A 159 -2.14 -2.21 -3.31
CA THR A 159 -3.15 -1.34 -2.69
C THR A 159 -2.80 -0.90 -1.28
N ARG A 160 -1.78 -1.51 -0.66
CA ARG A 160 -1.31 -1.16 0.69
C ARG A 160 -0.85 0.28 0.83
N ASP A 161 -0.19 0.81 -0.19
CA ASP A 161 0.57 2.05 -0.01
C ASP A 161 -0.22 3.34 -0.22
N PRO A 162 -1.12 3.44 -1.25
CA PRO A 162 -1.83 4.69 -1.54
C PRO A 162 -2.78 5.17 -0.44
N ALA A 163 -3.19 4.29 0.46
CA ALA A 163 -4.00 4.58 1.63
C ALA A 163 -3.84 3.47 2.68
N ALA A 164 -4.02 3.79 3.97
CA ALA A 164 -4.03 2.79 5.04
C ALA A 164 -5.18 3.02 6.02
N SER A 165 -5.96 1.97 6.29
CA SER A 165 -7.06 2.00 7.26
C SER A 165 -6.51 2.01 8.70
N ILE A 166 -7.01 2.93 9.53
CA ILE A 166 -6.63 3.06 10.95
C ILE A 166 -7.91 3.35 11.76
N GLY A 167 -8.28 2.44 12.65
CA GLY A 167 -9.56 2.50 13.36
C GLY A 167 -10.73 2.58 12.38
N ASP A 168 -11.62 3.55 12.56
CA ASP A 168 -12.79 3.78 11.69
C ASP A 168 -12.52 4.74 10.52
N GLY A 169 -11.25 5.12 10.31
CA GLY A 169 -10.83 6.05 9.27
C GLY A 169 -9.63 5.53 8.48
N LEU A 170 -8.98 6.42 7.75
CA LEU A 170 -7.80 6.08 6.96
C LEU A 170 -6.86 7.26 6.75
N THR A 171 -5.63 6.96 6.36
CA THR A 171 -4.75 7.91 5.67
C THR A 171 -4.96 7.79 4.16
N ILE A 172 -4.90 8.91 3.45
CA ILE A 172 -4.83 8.94 1.98
C ILE A 172 -3.47 9.53 1.67
N ASN A 173 -2.59 8.71 1.14
CA ASN A 173 -1.17 8.92 1.31
C ASN A 173 -0.56 9.82 0.22
N ARG A 174 0.39 10.67 0.65
CA ARG A 174 1.28 11.35 -0.28
C ARG A 174 2.47 10.46 -0.58
N MET A 175 2.40 9.80 -1.72
CA MET A 175 3.49 8.95 -2.21
C MET A 175 4.79 9.74 -2.38
N ARG A 176 5.91 9.10 -2.02
CA ARG A 176 7.26 9.69 -2.15
C ARG A 176 7.57 9.95 -3.61
N GLU A 177 7.47 8.89 -4.41
CA GLU A 177 7.86 8.89 -5.82
C GLU A 177 6.76 9.52 -6.68
N PRO A 178 7.11 10.48 -7.57
CA PRO A 178 6.14 11.14 -8.43
C PRO A 178 5.25 10.19 -9.24
N ALA A 179 5.82 9.09 -9.75
CA ALA A 179 5.11 8.09 -10.56
C ALA A 179 3.88 7.49 -9.83
N ARG A 180 3.92 7.41 -8.50
CA ARG A 180 2.84 6.80 -7.70
C ARG A 180 1.84 7.81 -7.13
N ARG A 181 2.10 9.12 -7.19
CA ARG A 181 1.25 10.14 -6.51
C ARG A 181 -0.19 10.15 -7.01
N ARG A 182 -0.40 9.80 -8.28
CA ARG A 182 -1.73 9.70 -8.89
C ARG A 182 -2.57 8.56 -8.30
N GLU A 183 -1.95 7.52 -7.75
CA GLU A 183 -2.64 6.33 -7.24
C GLU A 183 -3.57 6.65 -6.06
N SER A 184 -3.16 7.53 -5.14
CA SER A 184 -3.99 7.87 -3.97
C SER A 184 -5.23 8.71 -4.31
N LEU A 185 -5.30 9.27 -5.53
CA LEU A 185 -6.47 10.02 -5.99
C LEU A 185 -7.71 9.12 -6.11
N PHE A 186 -7.54 7.84 -6.50
CA PHE A 186 -8.65 6.89 -6.56
C PHE A 186 -9.30 6.71 -5.19
N MET A 187 -8.49 6.55 -4.15
CA MET A 187 -8.98 6.42 -2.77
C MET A 187 -9.67 7.68 -2.28
N GLU A 188 -9.19 8.87 -2.66
CA GLU A 188 -9.87 10.13 -2.36
C GLU A 188 -11.30 10.16 -2.91
N TYR A 189 -11.49 9.78 -4.18
CA TYR A 189 -12.81 9.76 -4.81
C TYR A 189 -13.70 8.65 -4.22
N ILE A 190 -13.15 7.47 -3.96
CA ILE A 190 -13.89 6.36 -3.34
C ILE A 190 -14.44 6.79 -1.98
N ILE A 191 -13.60 7.34 -1.11
CA ILE A 191 -14.03 7.73 0.24
C ILE A 191 -15.05 8.87 0.21
N LYS A 192 -14.89 9.84 -0.68
CA LYS A 192 -15.78 11.00 -0.76
C LYS A 192 -17.12 10.72 -1.44
N HIS A 193 -17.17 9.83 -2.44
CA HIS A 193 -18.32 9.76 -3.35
C HIS A 193 -18.94 8.37 -3.50
N HIS A 194 -18.21 7.30 -3.18
CA HIS A 194 -18.75 5.95 -3.34
C HIS A 194 -19.88 5.68 -2.33
N PRO A 195 -21.03 5.11 -2.72
CA PRO A 195 -22.19 4.89 -1.85
C PRO A 195 -21.89 4.14 -0.55
N ARG A 196 -20.93 3.20 -0.59
CA ARG A 196 -20.48 2.43 0.59
C ARG A 196 -19.79 3.29 1.66
N PHE A 197 -19.17 4.42 1.29
CA PHE A 197 -18.30 5.20 2.19
C PHE A 197 -18.80 6.62 2.42
N ALA A 198 -19.31 7.29 1.39
CA ALA A 198 -19.63 8.72 1.40
C ALA A 198 -20.61 9.13 2.51
N ASN A 199 -21.58 8.27 2.84
CA ASN A 199 -22.63 8.57 3.84
C ASN A 199 -22.23 8.22 5.29
N HIS A 200 -20.97 7.87 5.53
CA HIS A 200 -20.51 7.38 6.83
C HIS A 200 -19.51 8.30 7.54
N ASN A 201 -19.24 9.50 7.01
CA ASN A 201 -18.29 10.47 7.58
C ASN A 201 -16.93 9.86 7.94
N VAL A 202 -16.39 9.03 7.04
CA VAL A 202 -15.12 8.33 7.24
C VAL A 202 -13.99 9.36 7.48
N PRO A 203 -13.34 9.35 8.67
CA PRO A 203 -12.27 10.30 8.95
C PRO A 203 -11.04 10.06 8.09
N VAL A 204 -10.54 11.11 7.43
CA VAL A 204 -9.22 11.10 6.81
C VAL A 204 -8.20 11.65 7.81
N TRP A 205 -7.36 10.79 8.38
CA TRP A 205 -6.40 11.14 9.43
C TRP A 205 -5.25 12.00 8.90
N LEU A 206 -4.82 11.72 7.67
CA LEU A 206 -3.86 12.52 6.92
C LEU A 206 -4.24 12.42 5.44
N ASP A 207 -4.30 13.55 4.77
CA ASP A 207 -4.63 13.63 3.34
C ASP A 207 -3.38 13.69 2.46
N ARG A 208 -3.58 13.44 1.17
CA ARG A 208 -2.53 13.37 0.15
C ARG A 208 -1.94 14.74 -0.22
N ASP A 209 -2.59 15.82 0.19
CA ASP A 209 -2.14 17.19 -0.08
C ASP A 209 -1.11 17.67 0.96
N TYR A 210 -1.01 16.98 2.11
CA TYR A 210 0.04 17.23 3.10
C TYR A 210 1.43 17.21 2.47
N LYS A 211 2.34 18.10 2.87
CA LYS A 211 3.61 18.33 2.16
C LYS A 211 4.57 17.15 2.19
N PHE A 212 4.62 16.41 3.30
CA PHE A 212 5.63 15.38 3.53
C PHE A 212 5.08 13.97 3.30
N PRO A 213 5.88 13.05 2.72
CA PRO A 213 5.37 11.76 2.31
C PRO A 213 5.22 10.79 3.48
N ILE A 214 4.23 9.90 3.31
CA ILE A 214 3.95 8.70 4.07
C ILE A 214 3.37 7.67 3.10
N GLU A 215 3.64 6.38 3.29
CA GLU A 215 3.10 5.29 2.47
C GLU A 215 2.65 4.15 3.39
N GLY A 216 1.56 3.47 3.02
CA GLY A 216 0.89 2.50 3.91
C GLY A 216 1.66 1.23 4.22
N GLY A 217 2.69 0.87 3.43
CA GLY A 217 3.64 -0.18 3.81
C GLY A 217 4.40 0.13 5.10
N ASP A 218 4.55 1.41 5.46
CA ASP A 218 5.14 1.80 6.73
C ASP A 218 4.13 1.81 7.89
N GLU A 219 2.83 1.78 7.63
CA GLU A 219 1.77 1.94 8.63
C GLU A 219 1.26 0.55 9.10
N LEU A 220 1.58 0.19 10.35
CA LEU A 220 1.17 -1.07 10.98
C LEU A 220 0.30 -0.80 12.21
N ILE A 221 -0.92 -1.34 12.23
CA ILE A 221 -1.86 -1.15 13.33
C ILE A 221 -1.66 -2.30 14.31
N LEU A 222 -0.83 -2.14 15.34
CA LEU A 222 -0.47 -3.27 16.21
C LEU A 222 -1.65 -3.71 17.09
N ASN A 223 -2.36 -2.74 17.67
CA ASN A 223 -3.60 -2.94 18.42
C ASN A 223 -4.42 -1.63 18.43
N GLU A 224 -5.56 -1.61 19.14
CA GLU A 224 -6.44 -0.44 19.15
C GLU A 224 -5.82 0.83 19.76
N GLU A 225 -4.74 0.67 20.55
CA GLU A 225 -4.05 1.76 21.24
C GLU A 225 -2.70 2.14 20.60
N THR A 226 -2.10 1.28 19.78
CA THR A 226 -0.72 1.42 19.32
C THR A 226 -0.59 1.14 17.84
N ILE A 227 0.06 2.07 17.13
CA ILE A 227 0.50 1.88 15.75
C ILE A 227 2.02 1.93 15.67
N ALA A 228 2.61 1.14 14.80
CA ALA A 228 4.02 1.25 14.42
C ALA A 228 4.12 1.91 13.04
N ILE A 229 5.05 2.86 12.90
CA ILE A 229 5.31 3.54 11.63
C ILE A 229 6.79 3.52 11.28
N GLY A 230 7.13 3.08 10.08
CA GLY A 230 8.50 3.14 9.56
C GLY A 230 8.96 4.56 9.25
N VAL A 231 10.14 4.95 9.75
CA VAL A 231 10.91 6.09 9.21
C VAL A 231 11.83 5.52 8.12
N SER A 232 11.37 5.61 6.87
CA SER A 232 11.94 4.84 5.75
C SER A 232 12.45 5.76 4.62
N ALA A 233 12.76 5.15 3.47
CA ALA A 233 13.00 5.90 2.25
C ALA A 233 11.73 6.59 1.71
N ARG A 234 10.54 6.08 2.09
CA ARG A 234 9.23 6.49 1.60
C ARG A 234 8.47 7.38 2.58
N THR A 235 8.54 7.06 3.87
CA THR A 235 7.85 7.80 4.94
C THR A 235 8.78 8.72 5.71
N SER A 236 8.35 9.95 5.91
CA SER A 236 9.11 10.99 6.59
C SER A 236 8.69 11.16 8.05
N ALA A 237 9.66 11.45 8.94
CA ALA A 237 9.37 11.73 10.36
C ALA A 237 8.35 12.87 10.55
N LYS A 238 8.35 13.89 9.66
CA LYS A 238 7.37 14.99 9.72
C LYS A 238 5.95 14.55 9.45
N ALA A 239 5.75 13.59 8.54
CA ALA A 239 4.42 13.01 8.29
C ALA A 239 3.96 12.16 9.49
N ILE A 240 4.88 11.41 10.11
CA ILE A 240 4.59 10.63 11.33
C ILE A 240 4.14 11.54 12.47
N GLU A 241 4.86 12.63 12.75
CA GLU A 241 4.47 13.57 13.80
C GLU A 241 3.09 14.19 13.52
N ARG A 242 2.81 14.56 12.26
CA ARG A 242 1.51 15.12 11.89
C ARG A 242 0.39 14.10 12.05
N LEU A 243 0.60 12.86 11.61
CA LEU A 243 -0.37 11.78 11.77
C LEU A 243 -0.62 11.50 13.26
N ALA A 244 0.42 11.39 14.09
CA ALA A 244 0.29 11.17 15.52
C ALA A 244 -0.57 12.25 16.20
N LYS A 245 -0.31 13.53 15.92
CA LYS A 245 -1.14 14.64 16.43
C LYS A 245 -2.59 14.54 15.97
N ASN A 246 -2.81 14.24 14.69
CA ASN A 246 -4.16 14.11 14.14
C ASN A 246 -4.93 12.94 14.80
N LEU A 247 -4.28 11.80 15.01
CA LEU A 247 -4.88 10.65 15.68
C LEU A 247 -5.21 10.96 17.15
N PHE A 248 -4.26 11.49 17.92
CA PHE A 248 -4.43 11.79 19.35
C PHE A 248 -5.48 12.88 19.65
N SER A 249 -5.75 13.76 18.68
CA SER A 249 -6.76 14.83 18.81
C SER A 249 -8.13 14.42 18.33
N ARG A 250 -8.23 13.55 17.32
CA ARG A 250 -9.49 13.26 16.61
C ARG A 250 -10.10 11.90 16.94
N GLN A 251 -9.37 11.01 17.59
CA GLN A 251 -9.93 9.78 18.16
C GLN A 251 -9.21 9.38 19.45
N ASN A 252 -9.94 8.72 20.34
CA ASN A 252 -9.52 8.55 21.73
C ASN A 252 -8.89 7.19 22.01
N LYS A 253 -8.87 6.25 21.07
CA LYS A 253 -8.35 4.90 21.31
C LYS A 253 -6.83 4.85 21.18
N ILE A 254 -6.25 5.37 20.09
CA ILE A 254 -4.79 5.34 19.89
C ILE A 254 -4.09 6.26 20.89
N LYS A 255 -3.14 5.69 21.64
CA LYS A 255 -2.34 6.34 22.69
C LYS A 255 -0.87 6.48 22.32
N LYS A 256 -0.35 5.57 21.49
CA LYS A 256 1.08 5.49 21.17
C LYS A 256 1.31 5.35 19.67
N VAL A 257 2.31 6.04 19.16
CA VAL A 257 2.88 5.83 17.83
C VAL A 257 4.34 5.42 17.99
N LEU A 258 4.68 4.22 17.56
CA LEU A 258 6.03 3.66 17.59
C LEU A 258 6.72 3.94 16.24
N ALA A 259 7.57 4.97 16.17
CA ALA A 259 8.34 5.28 14.98
C ALA A 259 9.64 4.46 14.94
N ILE A 260 9.81 3.61 13.92
CA ILE A 260 10.93 2.67 13.78
C ILE A 260 11.81 3.12 12.59
N GLU A 261 13.05 3.51 12.85
CA GLU A 261 13.98 3.86 11.78
C GLU A 261 14.53 2.60 11.10
N ILE A 262 14.36 2.53 9.77
CA ILE A 262 14.88 1.45 8.93
C ILE A 262 15.88 2.00 7.90
N PRO A 263 16.82 1.19 7.39
CA PRO A 263 17.79 1.66 6.40
C PRO A 263 17.10 2.18 5.13
N LYS A 264 17.53 3.34 4.64
CA LYS A 264 16.93 4.01 3.48
C LYS A 264 17.48 3.46 2.16
N CYS A 265 17.17 2.22 1.82
CA CYS A 265 17.53 1.61 0.55
C CYS A 265 16.33 0.94 -0.12
N ARG A 266 16.40 0.71 -1.44
CA ARG A 266 15.29 0.14 -2.21
C ARG A 266 14.89 -1.27 -1.74
N ALA A 267 15.83 -2.04 -1.19
CA ALA A 267 15.55 -3.37 -0.66
C ALA A 267 14.68 -3.35 0.62
N PHE A 268 14.64 -2.21 1.34
CA PHE A 268 13.85 -2.00 2.57
C PHE A 268 13.04 -0.72 2.43
N MET A 269 12.19 -0.67 1.40
CA MET A 269 11.46 0.56 1.08
C MET A 269 10.43 0.94 2.13
N HIS A 270 9.85 -0.05 2.82
CA HIS A 270 8.86 0.13 3.88
C HIS A 270 9.10 -0.82 5.06
N LEU A 271 8.55 -0.49 6.23
CA LEU A 271 8.63 -1.31 7.44
C LEU A 271 8.06 -2.72 7.23
N ASP A 272 6.94 -2.87 6.54
CA ASP A 272 6.30 -4.17 6.33
C ASP A 272 7.07 -5.13 5.42
N THR A 273 8.03 -4.64 4.64
CA THR A 273 8.91 -5.51 3.85
C THR A 273 9.88 -6.27 4.75
N VAL A 274 10.11 -5.80 5.98
CA VAL A 274 11.13 -6.32 6.91
C VAL A 274 10.59 -6.65 8.29
N PHE A 275 9.33 -6.33 8.60
CA PHE A 275 8.73 -6.51 9.91
C PHE A 275 7.21 -6.57 9.81
N THR A 276 6.58 -7.70 10.17
CA THR A 276 5.11 -7.81 10.24
C THR A 276 4.64 -8.60 11.45
N MET A 277 3.47 -8.25 12.00
CA MET A 277 2.82 -8.99 13.09
C MET A 277 2.05 -10.17 12.51
N VAL A 278 2.28 -11.37 13.03
CA VAL A 278 1.65 -12.62 12.53
C VAL A 278 0.78 -13.33 13.56
N ASP A 279 0.97 -13.01 14.83
CA ASP A 279 0.19 -13.52 15.96
C ASP A 279 0.28 -12.53 17.14
N TYR A 280 -0.43 -12.79 18.24
CA TYR A 280 -0.50 -11.92 19.42
C TYR A 280 0.87 -11.47 19.94
N ASP A 281 1.84 -12.38 19.96
CA ASP A 281 3.18 -12.19 20.50
C ASP A 281 4.28 -12.51 19.48
N LYS A 282 3.95 -12.64 18.18
CA LYS A 282 4.91 -13.09 17.15
C LYS A 282 4.96 -12.13 15.97
N PHE A 283 6.19 -11.86 15.54
CA PHE A 283 6.47 -11.01 14.40
C PHE A 283 7.49 -11.68 13.48
N THR A 284 7.34 -11.54 12.17
CA THR A 284 8.45 -11.79 11.24
C THR A 284 9.39 -10.61 11.25
N ILE A 285 10.69 -10.86 11.11
CA ILE A 285 11.70 -9.81 11.00
C ILE A 285 12.79 -10.18 10.01
N HIS A 286 13.29 -9.20 9.25
CA HIS A 286 14.53 -9.37 8.50
C HIS A 286 15.74 -8.91 9.33
N PRO A 287 16.78 -9.74 9.54
CA PRO A 287 17.90 -9.40 10.43
C PRO A 287 18.69 -8.16 10.00
N ALA A 288 18.72 -7.80 8.70
CA ALA A 288 19.55 -6.70 8.21
C ALA A 288 19.05 -5.29 8.58
N ILE A 289 17.88 -5.13 9.22
CA ILE A 289 17.45 -3.82 9.74
C ILE A 289 18.05 -3.51 11.11
N GLN A 290 18.68 -4.50 11.76
CA GLN A 290 19.32 -4.32 13.04
C GLN A 290 20.79 -3.94 12.84
N GLY A 291 21.31 -3.06 13.70
CA GLY A 291 22.73 -2.74 13.74
C GLY A 291 23.59 -3.95 14.17
N PRO A 292 24.92 -3.84 14.12
CA PRO A 292 25.84 -4.96 14.44
C PRO A 292 25.63 -5.58 15.84
N LYS A 293 25.04 -4.83 16.77
CA LYS A 293 24.72 -5.27 18.13
C LYS A 293 23.21 -5.50 18.36
N GLY A 294 22.43 -5.62 17.30
CA GLY A 294 20.97 -5.73 17.39
C GLY A 294 20.24 -4.39 17.62
N ASN A 295 20.96 -3.27 17.66
CA ASN A 295 20.42 -1.97 18.02
C ASN A 295 19.68 -1.30 16.84
N MET A 296 18.60 -0.59 17.15
CA MET A 296 17.80 0.22 16.22
C MET A 296 17.49 1.58 16.82
N ASN A 297 17.03 2.55 16.03
CA ASN A 297 16.45 3.78 16.56
C ASN A 297 14.94 3.69 16.54
N ILE A 298 14.35 3.71 17.74
CA ILE A 298 12.91 3.57 17.91
C ILE A 298 12.43 4.71 18.81
N TYR A 299 11.37 5.39 18.41
CA TYR A 299 10.81 6.52 19.14
C TYR A 299 9.35 6.25 19.47
N ILE A 300 8.99 6.31 20.75
CA ILE A 300 7.60 6.21 21.21
C ILE A 300 7.06 7.62 21.34
N LEU A 301 6.07 7.96 20.53
CA LEU A 301 5.34 9.22 20.54
C LEU A 301 4.04 9.04 21.33
N GLU A 302 3.79 9.94 22.26
CA GLU A 302 2.57 10.04 23.07
C GLU A 302 2.03 11.47 23.04
N LYS A 303 0.76 11.67 23.41
CA LYS A 303 0.17 13.01 23.57
C LYS A 303 1.01 13.83 24.57
N GLY A 304 1.35 15.06 24.18
CA GLY A 304 2.07 16.02 25.02
C GLY A 304 1.18 16.68 26.07
N LYS A 305 1.63 17.83 26.59
CA LYS A 305 0.90 18.60 27.61
C LYS A 305 -0.33 19.31 27.03
N ASP A 306 -0.29 19.60 25.74
CA ASP A 306 -1.35 20.23 24.96
C ASP A 306 -1.54 19.46 23.64
N GLU A 307 -2.56 19.83 22.86
CA GLU A 307 -2.93 19.11 21.63
C GLU A 307 -1.90 19.24 20.50
N GLU A 308 -0.99 20.21 20.58
CA GLU A 308 0.00 20.49 19.55
C GLU A 308 1.39 19.91 19.88
N THR A 309 1.59 19.42 21.09
CA THR A 309 2.87 18.87 21.56
C THR A 309 2.85 17.35 21.61
N LEU A 310 4.01 16.74 21.37
CA LEU A 310 4.25 15.31 21.49
C LEU A 310 5.30 15.06 22.57
N LYS A 311 5.08 14.04 23.40
CA LYS A 311 6.13 13.47 24.24
C LYS A 311 6.80 12.36 23.44
N ILE A 312 8.13 12.45 23.27
CA ILE A 312 8.92 11.51 22.48
C ILE A 312 9.96 10.86 23.39
N THR A 313 9.99 9.53 23.43
CA THR A 313 11.02 8.78 24.15
C THR A 313 11.77 7.83 23.23
N HIS A 314 13.08 7.68 23.43
CA HIS A 314 13.94 6.86 22.57
C HIS A 314 14.19 5.49 23.19
N ARG A 315 14.25 4.46 22.35
CA ARG A 315 14.61 3.07 22.66
C ARG A 315 15.58 2.56 21.61
N THR A 316 16.42 1.61 22.02
CA THR A 316 17.45 1.01 21.16
C THR A 316 17.20 -0.46 20.83
N SER A 317 16.22 -1.10 21.48
CA SER A 317 15.84 -2.50 21.28
C SER A 317 14.40 -2.59 20.78
N LEU A 318 14.21 -3.22 19.63
CA LEU A 318 12.89 -3.47 19.05
C LEU A 318 12.05 -4.40 19.94
N MET A 319 12.66 -5.47 20.43
CA MET A 319 12.03 -6.42 21.33
C MET A 319 11.47 -5.72 22.58
N GLU A 320 12.30 -4.93 23.27
CA GLU A 320 11.89 -4.25 24.51
C GLU A 320 10.85 -3.17 24.24
N ALA A 321 10.98 -2.44 23.13
CA ALA A 321 9.99 -1.44 22.75
C ALA A 321 8.62 -2.07 22.44
N LEU A 322 8.60 -3.21 21.74
CA LEU A 322 7.35 -3.94 21.46
C LEU A 322 6.72 -4.49 22.73
N LYS A 323 7.50 -5.12 23.61
CA LYS A 323 7.04 -5.58 24.93
C LYS A 323 6.41 -4.44 25.74
N GLU A 324 7.06 -3.27 25.77
CA GLU A 324 6.58 -2.07 26.46
C GLU A 324 5.25 -1.54 25.89
N VAL A 325 5.11 -1.44 24.57
CA VAL A 325 3.90 -0.84 23.96
C VAL A 325 2.73 -1.82 23.86
N LEU A 326 3.01 -3.12 23.76
CA LEU A 326 2.00 -4.18 23.71
C LEU A 326 1.62 -4.74 25.08
N GLY A 327 2.38 -4.40 26.13
CA GLY A 327 2.15 -4.93 27.49
C GLY A 327 2.48 -6.42 27.61
N LEU A 328 3.43 -6.92 26.82
CA LEU A 328 3.82 -8.33 26.78
C LEU A 328 5.06 -8.57 27.65
N SER A 329 5.07 -9.66 28.42
CA SER A 329 6.27 -10.11 29.13
C SER A 329 7.27 -10.76 28.18
N GLU A 330 6.77 -11.50 27.19
CA GLU A 330 7.56 -12.22 26.19
C GLU A 330 7.02 -11.98 24.78
N LEU A 331 7.92 -12.04 23.79
CA LEU A 331 7.62 -11.84 22.38
C LEU A 331 8.64 -12.62 21.53
N VAL A 332 8.20 -13.13 20.39
CA VAL A 332 9.02 -13.89 19.45
C VAL A 332 9.22 -13.09 18.16
N LEU A 333 10.48 -12.91 17.79
CA LEU A 333 10.88 -12.39 16.48
C LEU A 333 11.36 -13.56 15.61
N ILE A 334 10.58 -13.91 14.59
CA ILE A 334 10.83 -15.00 13.66
C ILE A 334 11.68 -14.47 12.49
N PRO A 335 12.96 -14.87 12.35
CA PRO A 335 13.82 -14.33 11.30
C PRO A 335 13.45 -14.88 9.92
N CYS A 336 13.25 -13.99 8.95
CA CYS A 336 13.12 -14.34 7.54
C CYS A 336 14.35 -15.15 7.09
N GLY A 337 14.11 -16.25 6.36
CA GLY A 337 15.14 -17.19 5.91
C GLY A 337 15.88 -17.93 7.02
N GLY A 338 15.36 -17.93 8.26
CA GLY A 338 15.97 -18.63 9.40
C GLY A 338 17.30 -18.02 9.88
N GLY A 339 17.64 -16.81 9.43
CA GLY A 339 18.92 -16.16 9.76
C GLY A 339 20.11 -16.65 8.94
N ASP A 340 19.93 -17.62 8.03
CA ASP A 340 20.97 -17.99 7.06
C ASP A 340 21.19 -16.84 6.07
N VAL A 341 22.45 -16.46 5.83
CA VAL A 341 22.79 -15.25 5.06
C VAL A 341 22.26 -15.32 3.62
N ILE A 342 22.26 -16.50 3.00
CA ILE A 342 21.85 -16.68 1.62
C ILE A 342 20.33 -16.80 1.52
N ALA A 343 19.71 -17.64 2.35
CA ALA A 343 18.27 -17.81 2.38
C ALA A 343 17.56 -16.51 2.78
N SER A 344 18.04 -15.82 3.83
CA SER A 344 17.46 -14.55 4.29
C SER A 344 17.48 -13.51 3.18
N ALA A 345 18.62 -13.31 2.50
CA ALA A 345 18.72 -12.34 1.41
C ALA A 345 17.80 -12.69 0.23
N ARG A 346 17.72 -13.97 -0.15
CA ARG A 346 16.89 -14.44 -1.27
C ARG A 346 15.40 -14.34 -0.96
N GLU A 347 14.97 -14.75 0.23
CA GLU A 347 13.55 -14.73 0.60
C GLU A 347 13.10 -13.31 0.94
N GLN A 348 13.95 -12.48 1.54
CA GLN A 348 13.68 -11.05 1.71
C GLN A 348 13.46 -10.33 0.38
N TRP A 349 14.27 -10.66 -0.64
CA TRP A 349 14.08 -10.11 -1.99
C TRP A 349 12.70 -10.45 -2.58
N ASN A 350 12.14 -11.58 -2.16
CA ASN A 350 10.82 -12.06 -2.55
C ASN A 350 9.78 -11.81 -1.45
N ASP A 351 9.99 -10.80 -0.60
CA ASP A 351 9.03 -10.35 0.39
C ASP A 351 8.67 -11.39 1.46
N GLY A 352 9.65 -12.22 1.88
CA GLY A 352 9.50 -13.27 2.89
C GLY A 352 9.07 -12.78 4.28
N SER A 353 9.34 -11.51 4.61
CA SER A 353 8.84 -10.89 5.85
C SER A 353 7.50 -10.18 5.65
N ASN A 354 7.02 -9.96 4.42
CA ASN A 354 5.79 -9.23 4.09
C ASN A 354 4.56 -10.15 4.10
N THR A 355 4.29 -10.75 5.25
CA THR A 355 3.21 -11.73 5.39
C THR A 355 1.87 -11.04 5.66
N LEU A 356 0.78 -11.53 5.06
CA LEU A 356 -0.57 -11.03 5.34
C LEU A 356 -1.23 -11.92 6.39
N ALA A 357 -1.37 -11.43 7.63
CA ALA A 357 -2.21 -12.09 8.62
C ALA A 357 -3.69 -11.92 8.28
N ILE A 358 -4.43 -13.04 8.19
CA ILE A 358 -5.88 -13.05 7.95
C ILE A 358 -6.68 -13.44 9.21
N ALA A 359 -6.01 -14.00 10.20
CA ALA A 359 -6.45 -14.21 11.58
C ALA A 359 -5.20 -14.38 12.47
N PRO A 360 -5.30 -14.30 13.80
CA PRO A 360 -4.15 -14.54 14.68
C PRO A 360 -3.57 -15.94 14.42
N GLY A 361 -2.28 -16.01 14.10
CA GLY A 361 -1.61 -17.26 13.78
C GLY A 361 -1.95 -17.85 12.40
N VAL A 362 -2.63 -17.11 11.51
CA VAL A 362 -2.96 -17.56 10.15
C VAL A 362 -2.52 -16.51 9.14
N VAL A 363 -1.52 -16.87 8.31
CA VAL A 363 -0.90 -15.95 7.35
C VAL A 363 -0.99 -16.46 5.92
N VAL A 364 -1.04 -15.52 4.97
CA VAL A 364 -0.87 -15.76 3.54
C VAL A 364 0.54 -15.32 3.13
N THR A 365 1.28 -16.21 2.49
CA THR A 365 2.66 -15.98 2.04
C THR A 365 2.86 -16.47 0.61
N TYR A 366 4.00 -16.13 0.00
CA TYR A 366 4.40 -16.73 -1.27
C TYR A 366 4.99 -18.12 -1.06
N ASP A 367 4.66 -19.03 -1.98
CA ASP A 367 5.17 -20.41 -2.05
C ASP A 367 6.71 -20.49 -2.14
N ARG A 368 7.34 -19.52 -2.78
CA ARG A 368 8.80 -19.48 -3.00
C ARG A 368 9.64 -19.22 -1.75
N ASN A 369 9.04 -18.75 -0.66
CA ASN A 369 9.71 -18.42 0.60
C ASN A 369 9.70 -19.62 1.57
N TYR A 370 10.09 -20.79 1.07
CA TYR A 370 9.87 -22.07 1.75
C TYR A 370 10.64 -22.20 3.07
N VAL A 371 11.78 -21.53 3.26
CA VAL A 371 12.53 -21.55 4.53
C VAL A 371 11.76 -20.77 5.59
N SER A 372 11.33 -19.54 5.27
CA SER A 372 10.50 -18.71 6.16
C SER A 372 9.16 -19.37 6.45
N ASN A 373 8.52 -19.99 5.45
CA ASN A 373 7.25 -20.68 5.61
C ASN A 373 7.37 -21.90 6.53
N ALA A 374 8.48 -22.67 6.43
CA ALA A 374 8.74 -23.77 7.36
C ALA A 374 8.92 -23.26 8.79
N LEU A 375 9.70 -22.21 8.98
CA LEU A 375 9.96 -21.62 10.30
C LEU A 375 8.68 -21.05 10.94
N LEU A 376 7.82 -20.39 10.16
CA LEU A 376 6.50 -19.94 10.63
C LEU A 376 5.67 -21.12 11.17
N ARG A 377 5.63 -22.25 10.44
CA ARG A 377 4.92 -23.46 10.89
C ARG A 377 5.50 -24.06 12.17
N GLU A 378 6.82 -24.05 12.31
CA GLU A 378 7.50 -24.48 13.56
C GLU A 378 7.11 -23.61 14.77
N HIS A 379 6.75 -22.34 14.53
CA HIS A 379 6.26 -21.41 15.54
C HIS A 379 4.73 -21.43 15.71
N GLY A 380 4.05 -22.46 15.17
CA GLY A 380 2.61 -22.67 15.33
C GLY A 380 1.74 -21.80 14.43
N ILE A 381 2.32 -21.16 13.42
CA ILE A 381 1.58 -20.34 12.44
C ILE A 381 1.04 -21.24 11.31
N GLU A 382 -0.26 -21.14 11.02
CA GLU A 382 -0.85 -21.68 9.80
C GLU A 382 -0.41 -20.82 8.60
N VAL A 383 0.29 -21.43 7.64
CA VAL A 383 0.80 -20.75 6.45
C VAL A 383 0.04 -21.21 5.21
N ILE A 384 -0.67 -20.28 4.58
CA ILE A 384 -1.39 -20.45 3.32
C ILE A 384 -0.54 -19.88 2.18
N GLU A 385 -0.06 -20.75 1.30
CA GLU A 385 0.84 -20.36 0.21
C GLU A 385 0.06 -19.97 -1.05
N VAL A 386 0.48 -18.89 -1.71
CA VAL A 386 0.00 -18.47 -3.02
C VAL A 386 1.13 -18.44 -4.05
N LEU A 387 0.77 -18.73 -5.29
CA LEU A 387 1.69 -18.70 -6.44
C LEU A 387 2.21 -17.29 -6.66
N SER A 388 3.49 -17.17 -7.01
CA SER A 388 4.22 -15.91 -6.92
C SER A 388 5.23 -15.65 -8.03
N SER A 389 5.17 -16.39 -9.15
CA SER A 389 6.15 -16.26 -10.24
C SER A 389 6.13 -14.88 -10.88
N GLU A 390 4.95 -14.31 -11.10
CA GLU A 390 4.80 -13.00 -11.74
C GLU A 390 4.49 -11.90 -10.73
N LEU A 391 3.69 -12.17 -9.68
CA LEU A 391 3.34 -11.18 -8.65
C LEU A 391 4.58 -10.65 -7.92
N SER A 392 5.57 -11.49 -7.66
CA SER A 392 6.80 -11.08 -6.96
C SER A 392 7.71 -10.16 -7.79
N ARG A 393 7.53 -10.07 -9.12
CA ARG A 393 8.37 -9.22 -9.99
C ARG A 393 8.22 -7.73 -9.70
N GLY A 394 7.10 -7.32 -9.10
CA GLY A 394 6.91 -5.95 -8.63
C GLY A 394 7.52 -5.64 -7.26
N ARG A 395 8.18 -6.60 -6.61
CA ARG A 395 8.75 -6.50 -5.25
C ARG A 395 7.74 -6.10 -4.18
N GLY A 396 6.69 -6.90 -4.06
CA GLY A 396 5.78 -6.84 -2.93
C GLY A 396 5.14 -8.20 -2.65
N GLY A 397 4.85 -8.45 -1.39
CA GLY A 397 4.18 -9.66 -0.91
C GLY A 397 2.65 -9.56 -0.85
N PRO A 398 1.99 -10.59 -0.31
CA PRO A 398 0.53 -10.57 -0.07
C PRO A 398 0.06 -9.39 0.78
N ARG A 399 0.87 -8.87 1.71
CA ARG A 399 0.51 -7.69 2.52
C ARG A 399 0.56 -6.41 1.68
N CYS A 400 1.55 -6.23 0.81
CA CYS A 400 1.63 -5.11 -0.12
C CYS A 400 0.44 -5.08 -1.09
N MET A 401 -0.04 -6.25 -1.53
CA MET A 401 -1.16 -6.36 -2.47
C MET A 401 -2.55 -6.15 -1.85
N SER A 402 -2.62 -5.95 -0.54
CA SER A 402 -3.88 -5.91 0.19
C SER A 402 -3.99 -4.68 1.09
N MET A 403 -5.18 -4.11 1.16
CA MET A 403 -5.52 -3.07 2.13
C MET A 403 -6.76 -3.52 2.92
N PRO A 404 -6.59 -4.00 4.17
CA PRO A 404 -7.71 -4.32 5.05
C PRO A 404 -8.67 -3.13 5.18
N ILE A 405 -9.95 -3.40 5.02
CA ILE A 405 -11.04 -2.43 5.24
C ILE A 405 -11.74 -2.72 6.56
N VAL A 406 -11.97 -4.00 6.86
CA VAL A 406 -12.59 -4.45 8.12
C VAL A 406 -11.84 -5.66 8.67
N ARG A 407 -11.45 -5.59 9.94
CA ARG A 407 -11.00 -6.72 10.77
C ARG A 407 -11.86 -6.80 12.03
N LYS A 408 -12.01 -8.00 12.61
CA LYS A 408 -12.59 -8.15 13.95
C LYS A 408 -11.64 -7.57 15.00
N ASP A 409 -12.22 -6.98 16.05
CA ASP A 409 -11.49 -6.58 17.25
C ASP A 409 -10.87 -7.79 17.95
N ILE A 410 -9.78 -7.54 18.68
CA ILE A 410 -9.03 -8.52 19.48
C ILE A 410 -9.07 -8.14 20.95
#